data_AF-A0A914U4M5-F1
#
_entry.id   AF-A0A914U4M5-F1
#
_cell.length_a   1.000
_cell.length_b   1.000
_cell.length_c   1.000
_cell.angle_alpha   90.00
_cell.angle_beta   90.00
_cell.angle_gamma   90.00
#
_symmetry.space_group_name_H-M   'P 1'
#
loop_
_entity.id
_entity.type
_entity.pdbx_description
1 polymer ?
#
loop_
_entity_poly.entity_id
_entity_poly.type
_entity_poly.pdbx_seq_one_letter_code
_entity_poly.pdbx_strand_id
1 'polypeptide(L)' 'MAYTGIAAVLLPDGKTCHKTLGLTVPLYSDSNSTIKPNLKQAQKLLETDVSIWDEAPVTPRYVLKIMDRLLRDLTKIEE' A
#
# COMPACT_ATOMS: atom_id res chain seq x y z
N MET A 1 -4.50 7.02 2.41
CA MET A 1 -3.26 6.59 3.11
C MET A 1 -2.22 7.69 3.02
N ALA A 2 -1.24 7.71 3.91
CA ALA A 2 -0.14 8.68 3.90
C ALA A 2 1.23 8.03 4.14
N TYR A 3 2.34 8.73 3.95
CA TYR A 3 3.66 8.15 4.21
C TYR A 3 3.98 8.14 5.71
N THR A 4 3.78 9.29 6.38
CA THR A 4 4.02 9.45 7.81
C THR A 4 2.81 9.07 8.65
N GLY A 5 3.07 8.66 9.90
CA GLY A 5 2.02 8.34 10.87
C GLY A 5 1.14 9.55 11.22
N ILE A 6 1.74 10.73 11.34
CA ILE A 6 1.02 11.96 11.68
C ILE A 6 0.06 12.36 10.56
N ALA A 7 0.52 12.39 9.30
CA ALA A 7 -0.36 12.69 8.17
C ALA A 7 -1.49 11.66 8.04
N ALA A 8 -1.21 10.38 8.28
CA ALA A 8 -2.23 9.34 8.25
C ALA A 8 -3.33 9.57 9.29
N VAL A 9 -3.03 10.10 10.48
CA VAL A 9 -4.02 10.39 11.53
C VAL A 9 -4.95 11.54 11.14
N LEU A 10 -4.49 12.48 10.31
CA LEU A 10 -5.29 13.61 9.85
C LEU A 10 -6.32 13.22 8.78
N LEU A 11 -6.13 12.06 8.13
CA LEU A 11 -7.08 11.53 7.16
C LEU A 11 -8.19 10.73 7.87
N PRO A 12 -9.47 10.86 7.46
CA PRO A 12 -10.54 9.99 7.92
C PRO A 12 -10.19 8.51 7.66
N ASP A 13 -10.24 7.67 8.70
CA ASP A 13 -9.82 6.26 8.67
C ASP A 13 -8.41 6.02 8.09
N GLY A 14 -7.57 7.05 8.17
CA GLY A 14 -6.27 7.07 7.54
C GLY A 14 -5.30 6.06 8.15
N LYS A 15 -4.46 5.51 7.27
CA LYS A 15 -3.41 4.54 7.59
C LYS A 15 -2.15 4.92 6.81
N THR A 16 -1.00 4.56 7.37
CA THR A 16 0.26 4.70 6.65
C THR A 16 0.30 3.74 5.46
N CYS A 17 1.02 4.09 4.40
CA CYS A 17 1.25 3.20 3.26
C CYS A 17 1.92 1.88 3.72
N HIS A 18 2.77 1.94 4.74
CA HIS A 18 3.37 0.76 5.37
C HIS A 18 2.31 -0.21 5.90
N LYS A 19 1.34 0.31 6.66
CA LYS A 19 0.25 -0.52 7.17
C LYS A 19 -0.64 -0.99 6.03
N THR A 20 -1.08 -0.10 5.14
CA THR A 20 -2.03 -0.41 4.06
C THR A 20 -1.51 -1.46 3.07
N LEU A 21 -0.24 -1.37 2.70
CA LEU A 21 0.41 -2.24 1.72
C LEU A 21 1.23 -3.37 2.35
N GLY A 22 1.24 -3.50 3.68
CA GLY A 22 1.98 -4.54 4.41
C GLY A 22 3.49 -4.50 4.14
N LEU A 23 4.09 -3.32 4.24
CA LEU A 23 5.52 -3.10 4.01
C LEU A 23 6.31 -3.35 5.29
N THR A 24 7.51 -3.92 5.15
CA THR A 24 8.45 -4.11 6.26
C THR A 24 9.11 -2.80 6.68
N VAL A 25 9.54 -2.73 7.93
CA VAL A 25 10.39 -1.66 8.46
C VAL A 25 11.66 -2.32 9.01
N PRO A 26 12.87 -1.97 8.51
CA PRO A 26 13.15 -0.99 7.47
C PRO A 26 12.65 -1.41 6.07
N LEU A 27 12.45 -0.40 5.22
CA LEU A 27 11.92 -0.52 3.87
C LEU A 27 13.05 -0.27 2.85
N TYR A 28 13.27 -1.20 1.94
CA TYR A 28 14.33 -1.16 0.91
C TYR A 28 13.77 -1.24 -0.51
N SER A 29 14.61 -0.97 -1.51
CA SER A 29 14.22 -0.98 -2.93
C SER A 29 13.80 -2.35 -3.46
N ASP A 30 14.30 -3.42 -2.85
CA ASP A 30 14.01 -4.82 -3.15
C ASP A 30 12.93 -5.43 -2.24
N SER A 31 12.37 -4.63 -1.34
CA SER A 31 11.29 -5.06 -0.46
C SER A 31 10.03 -5.42 -1.25
N ASN A 32 9.23 -6.30 -0.68
CA ASN A 32 7.96 -6.74 -1.23
C ASN A 32 6.84 -6.49 -0.22
N SER A 33 5.60 -6.49 -0.69
CA SER A 33 4.45 -6.54 0.21
C SER A 33 4.40 -7.90 0.90
N THR A 34 4.07 -7.90 2.18
CA THR A 34 3.80 -9.13 2.95
C THR A 34 2.35 -9.62 2.80
N ILE A 35 1.51 -8.87 2.10
CA ILE A 35 0.10 -9.19 1.91
C ILE A 35 -0.05 -10.37 0.94
N LYS A 36 -0.72 -11.42 1.42
CA LYS A 36 -1.07 -12.61 0.62
C LYS A 36 -2.57 -12.58 0.27
N PRO A 37 -3.00 -13.18 -0.86
CA PRO A 37 -4.39 -13.15 -1.31
C PRO A 37 -5.43 -13.64 -0.30
N ASN A 38 -5.04 -14.55 0.60
CA ASN A 38 -5.92 -15.13 1.62
C ASN A 38 -6.06 -14.28 2.90
N LEU A 39 -5.36 -13.14 2.99
CA LEU A 39 -5.46 -12.25 4.15
C LEU A 39 -6.65 -11.30 4.02
N LYS A 40 -7.32 -10.99 5.13
CA LYS A 40 -8.40 -9.98 5.19
C LYS A 40 -8.00 -8.64 4.58
N GLN A 41 -6.72 -8.31 4.64
CA GLN A 41 -6.21 -7.07 4.08
C GLN A 41 -6.18 -7.08 2.55
N ALA A 42 -5.90 -8.22 1.93
CA ALA A 42 -6.01 -8.38 0.48
C ALA A 42 -7.45 -8.21 0.01
N GLN A 43 -8.42 -8.79 0.73
CA GLN A 43 -9.84 -8.62 0.44
C GLN A 43 -10.25 -7.14 0.46
N LYS A 44 -9.82 -6.40 1.51
CA LYS A 44 -10.09 -4.95 1.58
C LYS A 44 -9.49 -4.18 0.41
N LEU A 45 -8.28 -4.54 -0.05
CA LEU A 45 -7.67 -3.91 -1.21
C LEU A 45 -8.45 -4.23 -2.50
N LEU A 46 -8.96 -5.46 -2.64
CA LEU A 46 -9.79 -5.88 -3.78
C LEU A 46 -11.16 -5.21 -3.81
N GLU A 47 -11.74 -4.93 -2.64
CA GLU A 47 -13.01 -4.20 -2.49
C GLU A 47 -12.84 -2.67 -2.65
N THR A 48 -11.60 -2.16 -2.72
CA THR A 48 -11.33 -0.73 -2.80
C THR A 48 -11.34 -0.26 -4.26
N ASP A 49 -12.28 0.62 -4.61
CA ASP A 49 -12.32 1.24 -5.95
C ASP A 49 -11.28 2.35 -6.13
N VAL A 50 -11.01 3.12 -5.07
CA VAL A 50 -10.12 4.29 -5.10
C VAL A 50 -9.22 4.34 -3.88
N SER A 51 -7.91 4.49 -4.13
CA SER A 51 -6.93 4.76 -3.09
C SER A 51 -6.47 6.21 -3.14
N ILE A 52 -6.78 6.99 -2.10
CA ILE A 52 -6.27 8.36 -1.93
C ILE A 52 -4.93 8.31 -1.21
N TRP A 53 -3.91 8.99 -1.72
CA TRP A 53 -2.56 8.98 -1.17
C TRP A 53 -2.05 10.40 -0.87
N ASP A 54 -2.01 10.75 0.42
CA ASP A 54 -1.39 11.98 0.91
C ASP A 54 0.13 11.81 1.11
N GLU A 55 0.91 12.85 0.92
CA GLU A 55 2.38 12.79 0.88
C GLU A 55 2.94 11.81 -0.18
N ALA A 56 2.20 11.56 -1.27
CA ALA A 56 2.70 10.74 -2.37
C ALA A 56 4.09 11.20 -2.90
N PRO A 57 4.40 12.51 -3.01
CA PRO A 57 5.73 12.97 -3.42
C PRO A 57 6.87 12.63 -2.46
N VAL A 58 6.57 12.44 -1.17
CA VAL A 58 7.57 12.12 -0.12
C VAL A 58 7.82 10.61 -0.03
N THR A 59 6.91 9.81 -0.57
CA THR A 59 7.02 8.35 -0.57
C THR A 59 8.14 7.90 -1.52
N PRO A 60 9.03 6.99 -1.11
CA PRO A 60 10.02 6.41 -2.02
C PRO A 60 9.37 5.78 -3.26
N ARG A 61 9.93 6.06 -4.44
CA ARG A 61 9.37 5.61 -5.73
C ARG A 61 9.10 4.11 -5.80
N TYR A 62 9.92 3.29 -5.17
CA TYR A 62 9.76 1.84 -5.23
C TYR A 62 8.53 1.35 -4.45
N VAL A 63 7.95 2.15 -3.54
CA VAL A 63 6.67 1.81 -2.89
C VAL A 63 5.53 1.78 -3.91
N LEU A 64 5.51 2.73 -4.86
CA LEU A 64 4.54 2.72 -5.95
C LEU A 64 4.67 1.45 -6.81
N LYS A 65 5.91 1.01 -7.08
CA LYS A 65 6.16 -0.25 -7.79
C LYS A 65 5.68 -1.47 -7.00
N ILE A 66 5.88 -1.48 -5.68
CA ILE A 66 5.40 -2.55 -4.81
C ILE A 66 3.86 -2.58 -4.80
N MET A 67 3.21 -1.41 -4.74
CA MET A 67 1.75 -1.30 -4.81
C MET A 67 1.19 -1.80 -6.13
N ASP A 68 1.78 -1.38 -7.26
CA ASP A 68 1.38 -1.83 -8.60
C ASP A 68 1.46 -3.36 -8.72
N ARG A 69 2.60 -3.95 -8.37
CA ARG A 69 2.76 -5.41 -8.37
C ARG A 69 1.78 -6.11 -7.44
N LEU A 70 1.62 -5.61 -6.21
CA LEU A 70 0.66 -6.18 -5.24
C LEU A 70 -0.76 -6.18 -5.81
N LEU A 71 -1.22 -5.06 -6.37
CA LEU A 71 -2.57 -4.96 -6.90
C LEU A 71 -2.76 -5.88 -8.11
N ARG A 72 -1.78 -5.97 -9.02
CA ARG A 72 -1.79 -6.92 -10.15
C ARG A 72 -1.83 -8.37 -9.68
N ASP A 73 -1.01 -8.73 -8.70
CA ASP A 73 -0.99 -10.08 -8.10
C ASP A 73 -2.35 -10.44 -7.46
N LEU A 74 -3.01 -9.45 -6.84
CA LEU A 74 -4.31 -9.65 -6.20
C LEU A 74 -5.45 -9.72 -7.22
N THR A 75 -5.46 -8.84 -8.23
CA THR A 75 -6.53 -8.76 -9.24
C THR A 75 -6.38 -9.79 -10.35
N LYS A 76 -5.19 -10.40 -10.49
CA LYS A 76 -4.81 -11.31 -11.58
C LYS A 76 -4.94 -10.67 -12.96
N ILE A 77 -4.73 -9.36 -13.05
CA ILE A 77 -4.71 -8.63 -14.31
C ILE A 77 -3.29 -8.69 -14.86
N GLU A 78 -3.10 -9.45 -15.94
CA GLU A 78 -1.90 -9.37 -16.78
C GLU A 78 -2.05 -8.23 -17.80
N GLU A 79 -0.93 -7.64 -18.19
CA GLU A 79 -0.85 -6.47 -19.07
C GLU A 79 -1.22 -6.79 -20.53
#